data_AF-A0ABD7HFC0-F1
#
_entry.id   AF-A0ABD7HFC0-F1
#
_cell.length_a   1.000
_cell.length_b   1.000
_cell.length_c   1.000
_cell.angle_alpha   90.00
_cell.angle_beta   90.00
_cell.angle_gamma   90.00
#
_symmetry.space_group_name_H-M   'P 1'
#
loop_
_entity.id
_entity.type
_entity.pdbx_description
1 polymer ?
#
loop_
_entity_poly.entity_id
_entity_poly.type
_entity_poly.pdbx_seq_one_letter_code
_entity_poly.pdbx_strand_id
1 'polypeptide(L)' 'TGPVRVGYIATGEPRVADVVREARATGRRVFIASYLLAQGLFQQRLAECGADGVAQPLGAHPAIADLIARLITGRQSR' A
#
# COMPACT_ATOMS: atom_id res chain seq x y z
N THR A 1 1.81 18.91 -5.53
CA THR A 1 1.83 17.43 -5.51
C THR A 1 3.27 16.93 -5.45
N GLY A 2 3.55 15.86 -4.71
CA GLY A 2 4.91 15.29 -4.56
C GLY A 2 5.10 14.02 -5.41
N PRO A 3 6.35 13.54 -5.59
CA PRO A 3 6.60 12.29 -6.30
C PRO A 3 5.99 11.10 -5.56
N VAL A 4 5.42 10.15 -6.31
CA VAL A 4 4.89 8.87 -5.79
C VAL A 4 5.85 7.75 -6.20
N ARG A 5 6.23 6.90 -5.24
CA ARG A 5 7.10 5.74 -5.46
C ARG A 5 6.43 4.49 -4.91
N VAL A 6 6.69 3.35 -5.55
CA VAL A 6 6.26 2.03 -5.08
C VAL A 6 7.33 1.46 -4.15
N GLY A 7 6.89 0.71 -3.13
CA GLY A 7 7.76 -0.10 -2.29
C GLY A 7 7.03 -1.36 -1.81
N TYR A 8 7.78 -2.42 -1.54
CA TYR A 8 7.25 -3.72 -1.15
C TYR A 8 7.61 -4.03 0.31
N ILE A 9 6.61 -4.45 1.09
CA ILE A 9 6.75 -4.77 2.53
C ILE A 9 7.03 -6.26 2.78
N ALA A 10 6.75 -7.11 1.79
CA ALA A 10 7.06 -8.53 1.79
C ALA A 10 8.44 -8.74 1.11
N THR A 11 8.59 -9.79 0.29
CA THR A 11 9.88 -10.21 -0.29
C THR A 11 10.39 -9.39 -1.48
N GLY A 12 9.55 -8.52 -2.07
CA GLY A 12 9.90 -7.75 -3.27
C GLY A 12 10.84 -6.58 -3.03
N GLU A 13 11.31 -5.98 -4.13
CA GLU A 13 12.16 -4.78 -4.15
C GLU A 13 11.58 -3.70 -5.08
N PRO A 14 11.73 -2.40 -4.75
CA PRO A 14 12.46 -1.85 -3.60
C PRO A 14 11.70 -2.01 -2.27
N ARG A 15 12.42 -2.08 -1.14
CA ARG A 15 11.79 -2.19 0.19
C ARG A 15 11.17 -0.85 0.60
N VAL A 16 9.99 -0.90 1.24
CA VAL A 16 9.29 0.32 1.70
C VAL A 16 10.17 1.18 2.62
N ALA A 17 10.90 0.56 3.55
CA ALA A 17 11.76 1.28 4.50
C ALA A 17 12.86 2.08 3.79
N ASP A 18 13.48 1.53 2.74
CA ASP A 18 14.49 2.22 1.95
C ASP A 18 13.90 3.39 1.16
N VAL A 19 12.75 3.17 0.51
CA VAL A 19 12.03 4.21 -0.23
C VAL A 19 11.65 5.37 0.69
N VAL A 20 11.19 5.08 1.92
CA VAL A 20 10.86 6.12 2.92
C VAL A 20 12.12 6.87 3.35
N ARG A 21 13.21 6.16 3.70
CA ARG A 21 14.48 6.77 4.10
C ARG A 21 14.99 7.76 3.04
N GLU A 22 14.99 7.35 1.77
CA GLU A 22 15.40 8.21 0.65
C GLU A 22 14.47 9.40 0.43
N ALA A 23 13.15 9.17 0.52
CA ALA A 23 12.18 10.26 0.36
C ALA A 23 12.31 11.31 1.46
N ARG A 24 12.55 10.89 2.71
CA ARG A 24 12.75 11.78 3.85
C ARG A 24 14.03 12.61 3.75
N ALA A 25 15.08 12.11 3.09
CA ALA A 25 16.32 12.85 2.88
C ALA A 25 16.12 14.17 2.11
N THR A 26 14.98 14.32 1.42
CA THR A 26 14.58 15.57 0.76
C THR A 26 13.99 16.63 1.71
N GLY A 27 13.85 16.33 3.00
CA GLY A 27 13.27 17.23 4.01
C GLY A 27 11.73 17.36 3.95
N ARG A 28 11.06 16.53 3.16
CA ARG A 28 9.60 16.56 2.98
C ARG A 28 8.91 15.49 3.83
N ARG A 29 7.65 15.74 4.17
CA ARG A 29 6.78 14.72 4.79
C ARG A 29 6.53 13.57 3.83
N VAL A 30 6.52 12.34 4.35
CA VAL A 30 6.33 11.09 3.63
C VAL A 30 5.15 10.34 4.24
N PHE A 31 4.19 9.96 3.40
CA PHE A 31 3.03 9.17 3.79
C PHE A 31 2.99 7.87 2.98
N ILE A 32 2.54 6.78 3.59
CA ILE A 32 2.37 5.49 2.93
C ILE A 32 0.89 5.25 2.67
N ALA A 33 0.53 5.02 1.41
CA ALA A 33 -0.75 4.44 1.03
C ALA A 33 -0.63 2.91 1.06
N SER A 34 -1.32 2.26 2.00
CA SER A 34 -1.29 0.80 2.13
C SER A 34 -2.16 0.15 1.05
N TYR A 35 -1.56 -0.72 0.24
CA TYR A 35 -2.28 -1.57 -0.72
C TYR A 35 -2.48 -2.98 -0.16
N LEU A 36 -2.99 -3.04 1.06
CA LEU A 36 -3.34 -4.28 1.76
C LEU A 36 -4.86 -4.36 1.94
N LEU A 37 -5.41 -5.57 1.85
CA LEU A 37 -6.85 -5.78 1.98
C LEU A 37 -7.32 -5.82 3.44
N ALA A 38 -6.44 -6.16 4.38
CA ALA A 38 -6.80 -6.35 5.77
C ALA A 38 -5.65 -5.91 6.70
N GLN A 39 -5.99 -5.75 7.97
CA GLN A 39 -5.01 -5.63 9.05
C GLN A 39 -4.19 -6.91 9.17
N GLY A 40 -2.97 -6.79 9.69
CA GLY A 40 -2.09 -7.94 9.95
C GLY A 40 -0.63 -7.53 10.00
N LEU A 41 0.26 -8.53 10.01
CA LEU A 41 1.70 -8.35 10.19
C LEU A 41 2.31 -7.33 9.22
N PHE A 42 1.93 -7.36 7.94
CA PHE A 42 2.47 -6.42 6.96
C PHE A 42 2.00 -4.98 7.21
N GLN A 43 0.75 -4.80 7.63
CA GLN A 43 0.23 -3.47 7.97
C GLN A 43 0.93 -2.92 9.22
N GLN A 44 1.20 -3.76 10.22
CA GLN A 44 1.97 -3.37 11.41
C GLN A 44 3.39 -2.95 11.04
N ARG A 45 4.08 -3.73 10.20
CA ARG A 45 5.42 -3.39 9.71
C ARG A 45 5.47 -2.09 8.90
N LEU A 46 4.41 -1.75 8.16
CA LEU A 46 4.36 -0.45 7.47
C LEU A 46 4.42 0.72 8.45
N ALA A 47 3.76 0.61 9.60
CA ALA A 47 3.77 1.65 10.64
C ALA A 47 5.18 1.88 11.23
N GLU A 48 6.04 0.87 11.17
CA GLU A 48 7.42 0.91 11.67
C GLU A 48 8.42 1.46 10.62
N CYS A 49 7.98 1.75 9.39
CA CYS A 49 8.88 2.18 8.30
C CYS A 49 9.35 3.65 8.39
N GLY A 50 8.98 4.40 9.44
CA GLY A 50 9.45 5.78 9.65
C GLY A 50 8.75 6.85 8.80
N ALA A 51 7.62 6.53 8.19
CA ALA A 51 6.76 7.51 7.52
C ALA A 51 6.06 8.41 8.56
N ASP A 52 5.65 9.61 8.14
CA ASP A 52 4.87 10.53 8.99
C ASP A 52 3.42 10.07 9.17
N GLY A 53 2.97 9.13 8.32
CA GLY A 53 1.68 8.47 8.48
C GLY A 53 1.50 7.31 7.51
N VAL A 54 0.69 6.34 7.92
CA VAL A 54 0.32 5.17 7.12
C VAL A 54 -1.20 5.11 7.05
N ALA A 55 -1.73 5.04 5.83
CA ALA A 55 -3.16 4.86 5.63
C ALA A 55 -3.63 3.49 6.17
N GLN A 56 -4.88 3.42 6.60
CA GLN A 56 -5.52 2.15 6.91
C GLN A 56 -5.54 1.24 5.67
N PRO A 57 -5.53 -0.09 5.83
CA PRO A 57 -5.73 -1.01 4.72
C PRO A 57 -7.08 -0.77 4.06
N LEU A 58 -7.22 -1.20 2.80
CA LEU A 58 -8.43 -1.00 2.00
C LEU A 58 -9.68 -1.59 2.66
N GLY A 59 -9.53 -2.70 3.38
CA GLY A 59 -10.62 -3.33 4.13
C GLY A 59 -11.76 -3.81 3.23
N ALA A 60 -12.93 -3.93 3.83
CA ALA A 60 -14.19 -4.29 3.16
C ALA A 60 -14.86 -3.08 2.47
N HIS A 61 -14.08 -2.23 1.80
CA HIS A 61 -14.62 -1.08 1.09
C HIS A 61 -15.57 -1.56 -0.05
N PRO A 62 -16.77 -0.96 -0.23
CA PRO A 62 -17.76 -1.41 -1.22
C PRO A 62 -17.19 -1.60 -2.64
N ALA A 63 -16.34 -0.66 -3.08
CA ALA A 63 -15.67 -0.75 -4.38
C ALA A 63 -14.80 -2.02 -4.57
N ILE A 64 -14.28 -2.63 -3.50
CA ILE A 64 -13.55 -3.90 -3.56
C ILE A 64 -14.52 -5.06 -3.80
N ALA A 65 -15.67 -5.08 -3.13
CA ALA A 65 -16.72 -6.07 -3.37
C ALA A 65 -17.25 -5.98 -4.81
N ASP A 66 -17.48 -4.76 -5.32
CA ASP A 66 -17.89 -4.52 -6.70
C ASP A 66 -16.84 -4.98 -7.71
N LEU A 67 -15.55 -4.78 -7.41
CA LEU A 67 -14.46 -5.27 -8.24
C LEU A 67 -14.43 -6.80 -8.29
N ILE A 68 -14.59 -7.47 -7.14
CA ILE A 68 -14.61 -8.94 -7.06
C ILE A 68 -15.81 -9.50 -7.83
N ALA A 69 -17.00 -8.91 -7.67
CA ALA A 69 -18.20 -9.32 -8.40
C ALA A 69 -17.95 -9.27 -9.92
N ARG A 70 -17.41 -8.15 -10.42
CA ARG A 70 -17.06 -8.00 -11.84
C ARG A 70 -16.00 -9.00 -12.31
N LEU A 71 -15.00 -9.29 -11.47
CA LEU A 71 -13.96 -10.26 -11.79
C LEU A 71 -14.52 -11.68 -11.98
N ILE A 72 -15.46 -12.07 -11.12
CA ILE A 72 -16.09 -13.40 -11.16
C ILE A 72 -17.02 -13.51 -12.36
N THR A 73 -17.84 -12.49 -12.63
CA THR A 73 -18.81 -12.52 -13.74
C THR A 73 -18.14 -12.35 -15.11
N GLY A 74 -17.03 -11.61 -15.20
CA GLY A 74 -16.31 -11.34 -16.44
C GLY A 74 -15.39 -12.48 -16.94
N ARG A 75 -15.19 -13.55 -16.16
CA ARG A 75 -14.37 -14.72 -16.56
C ARG A 75 -15.08 -15.71 -17.49
N GLN A 76 -16.38 -15.56 -17.73
CA GLN A 76 -17.20 -16.49 -18.54
C GLN A 76 -17.07 -16.28 -20.07
N SER A 77 -16.07 -15.53 -20.55
CA SER A 77 -15.91 -15.22 -21.98
C SER A 77 -14.46 -15.22 -22.48
N ARG A 78 -13.57 -15.94 -21.80
CA ARG A 78 -12.20 -16.19 -22.29
C ARG A 78 -11.87 -17.67 -22.30
#